data_AF-V7FDB7-F1
#
_entry.id   AF-V7FDB7-F1
#
_cell.length_a   1.000
_cell.length_b   1.000
_cell.length_c   1.000
_cell.angle_alpha   90.00
_cell.angle_beta   90.00
_cell.angle_gamma   90.00
#
_symmetry.space_group_name_H-M   'P 1'
#
loop_
_entity.id
_entity.type
_entity.pdbx_description
1 polymer ?
#
loop_
_entity_poly.entity_id
_entity_poly.type
_entity_poly.pdbx_seq_one_letter_code
_entity_poly.pdbx_strand_id
1 'polypeptide(L)'
;MKYVIASLFGALLLFGFIALAGAGHGWIAGALSCLPLAAVSFAAWLNALRTIPSLHIANGLLVTACVVLVGTAYGTLSEGARYFLDYWHLQGPLAGPVIALIYFNWVFACGLTWWRRRAET
;
A
#
# COMPACT_ATOMS: atom_id res chain seq x y z
N MET A 1 8.09 -7.63 18.97
CA MET A 1 6.75 -7.58 18.35
C MET A 1 6.62 -6.54 17.23
N LYS A 2 7.02 -5.27 17.41
CA LYS A 2 6.87 -4.22 16.36
C LYS A 2 7.37 -4.59 14.96
N TYR A 3 8.55 -5.23 14.87
CA TYR A 3 9.13 -5.65 13.59
C TYR A 3 8.32 -6.78 12.94
N VAL A 4 7.75 -7.70 13.73
CA VAL A 4 6.90 -8.78 13.22
C VAL A 4 5.64 -8.22 12.59
N ILE A 5 4.98 -7.26 13.26
CA ILE A 5 3.78 -6.60 12.75
C ILE A 5 4.11 -5.79 11.49
N ALA A 6 5.19 -5.00 11.50
CA ALA A 6 5.61 -4.24 10.32
C ALA A 6 5.94 -5.15 9.13
N SER A 7 6.66 -6.26 9.36
CA SER A 7 6.97 -7.26 8.33
C SER A 7 5.72 -7.93 7.79
N LEU A 8 4.71 -8.22 8.64
CA LEU A 8 3.43 -8.80 8.21
C LEU A 8 2.74 -7.88 7.19
N PHE A 9 2.60 -6.59 7.50
CA PHE A 9 1.92 -5.64 6.61
C PHE A 9 2.71 -5.31 5.34
N GLY A 10 4.05 -5.28 5.43
CA GLY A 10 4.91 -5.23 4.24
C GLY A 10 4.75 -6.48 3.37
N ALA A 11 4.75 -7.67 3.97
CA ALA A 11 4.57 -8.93 3.26
C ALA A 11 3.19 -9.05 2.61
N LEU A 12 2.12 -8.52 3.21
CA LEU A 12 0.79 -8.47 2.59
C LEU A 12 0.80 -7.73 1.25
N LEU A 13 1.57 -6.64 1.12
CA LEU A 13 1.74 -5.95 -0.16
C LEU A 13 2.57 -6.76 -1.15
N LEU A 14 3.57 -7.53 -0.70
CA LEU A 14 4.30 -8.45 -1.57
C LEU A 14 3.41 -9.62 -2.04
N PHE A 15 2.48 -10.11 -1.21
CA PHE A 15 1.45 -11.03 -1.67
C PHE A 15 0.49 -10.36 -2.66
N GLY A 16 0.19 -9.07 -2.46
CA GLY A 16 -0.51 -8.24 -3.44
C GLY A 16 0.22 -8.21 -4.80
N PHE A 17 1.55 -8.03 -4.81
CA PHE A 17 2.37 -8.13 -6.02
C PHE A 17 2.15 -9.47 -6.74
N ILE A 18 2.24 -10.59 -6.01
CA ILE A 18 2.05 -11.93 -6.59
C ILE A 18 0.63 -12.09 -7.14
N ALA A 19 -0.39 -11.65 -6.39
CA ALA A 19 -1.79 -11.74 -6.78
C ALA A 19 -2.13 -10.86 -7.98
N LEU A 20 -1.51 -9.68 -8.11
CA LEU A 20 -1.71 -8.75 -9.23
C LEU A 20 -0.93 -9.20 -10.47
N ALA A 21 0.30 -9.69 -10.30
CA ALA A 21 1.17 -10.17 -11.39
C ALA A 21 0.73 -11.53 -11.94
N GLY A 22 0.33 -12.47 -11.06
CA GLY A 22 0.04 -13.86 -11.41
C GLY A 22 -1.35 -14.09 -11.99
N ALA A 23 -2.22 -13.07 -11.97
CA ALA A 23 -3.59 -13.24 -12.40
C ALA A 23 -3.73 -13.32 -13.94
N GLY A 24 -2.70 -12.98 -14.73
CA GLY A 24 -2.73 -13.15 -16.19
C GLY A 24 -3.48 -12.06 -16.95
N HIS A 25 -3.95 -11.01 -16.27
CA HIS A 25 -4.76 -9.93 -16.83
C HIS A 25 -3.95 -8.71 -17.29
N GLY A 26 -2.62 -8.70 -17.09
CA GLY A 26 -1.74 -7.68 -17.67
C GLY A 26 -1.67 -6.32 -16.97
N TRP A 27 -2.24 -6.14 -15.75
CA TRP A 27 -2.06 -4.89 -14.98
C TRP A 27 -0.69 -4.85 -14.27
N ILE A 28 0.36 -4.66 -15.07
CA ILE A 28 1.76 -4.75 -14.63
C ILE A 28 2.12 -3.55 -13.76
N ALA A 29 1.63 -2.35 -14.10
CA ALA A 29 1.83 -1.14 -13.32
C ALA A 29 1.32 -1.33 -11.87
N GLY A 30 0.11 -1.88 -11.71
CA GLY A 30 -0.48 -2.20 -10.41
C GLY A 30 0.38 -3.18 -9.61
N ALA A 31 0.81 -4.28 -10.24
CA ALA A 31 1.69 -5.25 -9.59
C ALA A 31 3.01 -4.60 -9.14
N LEU A 32 3.76 -3.98 -10.06
CA LEU A 32 5.09 -3.41 -9.76
C LEU A 32 5.07 -2.37 -8.65
N SER A 33 3.99 -1.58 -8.57
CA SER A 33 3.82 -0.59 -7.52
C SER A 33 3.74 -1.16 -6.10
N CYS A 34 3.35 -2.44 -5.94
CA CYS A 34 3.33 -3.11 -4.65
C CYS A 34 4.73 -3.26 -4.03
N LEU A 35 5.80 -3.29 -4.84
CA LEU A 35 7.18 -3.42 -4.34
C LEU A 35 7.62 -2.19 -3.52
N PRO A 36 7.62 -0.96 -4.07
CA PRO A 36 7.93 0.24 -3.27
C PRO A 36 6.88 0.48 -2.19
N LEU A 37 5.59 0.17 -2.42
CA LEU A 37 4.56 0.30 -1.39
C LEU A 37 4.79 -0.66 -0.21
N ALA A 38 5.33 -1.86 -0.43
CA ALA A 38 5.67 -2.78 0.65
C ALA A 38 6.72 -2.19 1.60
N ALA A 39 7.75 -1.53 1.05
CA ALA A 39 8.75 -0.82 1.84
C ALA A 39 8.13 0.36 2.60
N VAL A 40 7.25 1.13 1.96
CA VAL A 40 6.51 2.23 2.58
C VAL A 40 5.64 1.72 3.73
N SER A 41 4.88 0.65 3.51
CA SER A 41 4.02 0.03 4.53
C SER A 41 4.82 -0.46 5.72
N PHE A 42 5.91 -1.20 5.48
CA PHE A 42 6.81 -1.62 6.55
C PHE A 42 7.31 -0.44 7.39
N ALA A 43 7.81 0.62 6.72
CA ALA A 43 8.32 1.81 7.40
C ALA A 43 7.21 2.55 8.16
N ALA A 44 6.00 2.64 7.60
CA ALA A 44 4.86 3.31 8.21
C ALA A 44 4.41 2.58 9.48
N TRP A 45 4.27 1.25 9.43
CA TRP A 45 3.94 0.43 10.60
C TRP A 45 5.05 0.46 11.65
N LEU A 46 6.30 0.40 11.23
CA LEU A 46 7.42 0.51 12.14
C LEU A 46 7.41 1.86 12.87
N ASN A 47 7.14 2.97 12.17
CA ASN A 47 7.02 4.29 12.77
C ASN A 47 5.81 4.40 13.71
N ALA A 48 4.65 3.89 13.29
CA ALA A 48 3.42 3.92 14.07
C ALA A 48 3.52 3.12 15.37
N LEU A 49 4.35 2.07 15.40
CA LEU A 49 4.58 1.20 16.57
C LEU A 49 5.81 1.62 17.41
N ARG A 50 6.47 2.75 17.09
CA ARG A 50 7.53 3.30 17.95
C ARG A 50 6.94 3.81 19.26
N THR A 51 7.79 3.86 20.29
CA THR A 51 7.43 4.45 21.59
C THR A 51 6.95 5.89 21.40
N ILE A 52 7.74 6.69 20.66
CA ILE A 52 7.38 8.05 20.24
C ILE A 52 7.26 8.05 18.70
N PRO A 53 6.04 8.17 18.15
CA PRO A 53 5.83 8.21 16.70
C PRO A 53 6.35 9.52 16.08
N SER A 54 6.89 9.50 14.86
CA SER A 54 7.30 10.74 14.17
C SER A 54 6.32 11.15 13.07
N LEU A 55 5.77 12.37 13.15
CA LEU A 55 4.92 12.94 12.11
C LEU A 55 5.70 13.26 10.84
N HIS A 56 6.96 13.71 10.96
CA HIS A 56 7.80 13.97 9.79
C HIS A 56 8.01 12.69 8.96
N ILE A 57 8.26 11.56 9.63
CA ILE A 57 8.40 10.26 8.95
C ILE A 57 7.07 9.85 8.30
N ALA A 58 5.95 9.92 9.03
CA ALA A 58 4.65 9.56 8.47
C ALA A 58 4.28 10.42 7.25
N ASN A 59 4.51 11.74 7.31
CA ASN A 59 4.22 12.64 6.20
C ASN A 59 5.15 12.39 5.00
N GLY A 60 6.44 12.14 5.24
CA GLY A 60 7.37 11.76 4.18
C GLY A 60 6.96 10.44 3.48
N LEU A 61 6.49 9.46 4.25
CA LEU A 61 6.00 8.19 3.72
C LEU A 61 4.69 8.34 2.95
N LEU A 62 3.76 9.19 3.40
CA LEU A 62 2.56 9.55 2.63
C LEU A 62 2.92 10.16 1.27
N VAL A 63 3.84 11.13 1.25
CA VAL A 63 4.30 11.75 -0.01
C VAL A 63 4.96 10.70 -0.91
N THR A 64 5.82 9.85 -0.37
CA THR A 64 6.47 8.77 -1.13
C THR A 64 5.44 7.81 -1.73
N ALA A 65 4.43 7.42 -0.96
CA ALA A 65 3.33 6.58 -1.44
C ALA A 65 2.56 7.26 -2.58
N CYS A 66 2.22 8.55 -2.42
CA CYS A 66 1.53 9.31 -3.45
C CYS A 66 2.33 9.38 -4.76
N VAL A 67 3.65 9.56 -4.69
CA VAL A 67 4.52 9.54 -5.88
C VAL A 67 4.46 8.18 -6.58
N VAL A 68 4.52 7.08 -5.81
CA VAL A 68 4.35 5.74 -6.37
C VAL A 68 2.99 5.59 -7.03
N LEU A 69 1.89 6.00 -6.37
CA LEU A 69 0.53 5.91 -6.91
C LEU A 69 0.36 6.72 -8.19
N VAL A 70 0.94 7.92 -8.28
CA VAL A 70 0.92 8.75 -9.50
C VAL A 70 1.65 8.02 -10.63
N GLY A 71 2.82 7.43 -10.34
CA GLY A 71 3.53 6.59 -11.30
C GLY A 71 2.72 5.38 -11.75
N THR A 72 2.06 4.69 -10.81
CA THR A 72 1.16 3.57 -11.10
C THR A 72 0.00 4.01 -11.99
N ALA A 73 -0.63 5.14 -11.70
CA ALA A 73 -1.73 5.67 -12.49
C ALA A 73 -1.29 5.98 -13.93
N TYR A 74 -0.14 6.63 -14.09
CA TYR A 74 0.44 6.89 -15.42
C TYR A 74 0.75 5.59 -16.18
N GLY A 75 1.40 4.62 -15.53
CA GLY A 75 1.67 3.30 -16.10
C GLY A 75 0.39 2.54 -16.48
N THR A 76 -0.65 2.63 -15.66
CA THR A 76 -1.96 2.03 -15.92
C THR A 76 -2.63 2.64 -17.15
N LEU A 77 -2.52 3.97 -17.31
CA LEU A 77 -3.02 4.66 -18.49
C LEU A 77 -2.25 4.27 -19.76
N SER A 78 -0.94 4.12 -19.69
CA SER A 78 -0.12 3.71 -20.83
C SER A 78 -0.31 2.24 -21.22
N GLU A 79 -0.57 1.36 -20.25
CA GLU A 79 -0.95 -0.04 -20.49
C GLU A 79 -2.36 -0.14 -21.10
N GLY A 80 -3.21 0.86 -20.87
CA GLY A 80 -4.61 0.88 -21.27
C GLY A 80 -5.50 0.42 -20.13
N ALA A 81 -6.39 1.31 -19.68
CA ALA A 81 -7.24 1.10 -18.50
C ALA A 81 -8.14 -0.15 -18.57
N ARG A 82 -8.32 -0.75 -19.76
CA ARG A 82 -9.05 -2.02 -19.94
C ARG A 82 -8.48 -3.14 -19.08
N TYR A 83 -7.16 -3.27 -18.95
CA TYR A 83 -6.55 -4.35 -18.17
C TYR A 83 -6.84 -4.23 -16.67
N PHE A 84 -6.91 -2.99 -16.16
CA PHE A 84 -7.35 -2.71 -14.80
C PHE A 84 -8.84 -3.04 -14.59
N LEU A 85 -9.70 -2.66 -15.55
CA LEU A 85 -11.14 -2.94 -15.47
C LEU A 85 -11.44 -4.43 -15.56
N ASP A 86 -10.78 -5.15 -16.47
CA ASP A 86 -10.91 -6.60 -16.63
C ASP A 86 -10.47 -7.32 -15.33
N TYR A 87 -9.34 -6.91 -14.74
CA TYR A 87 -8.89 -7.43 -13.44
C TYR A 87 -9.92 -7.19 -12.33
N TRP A 88 -10.47 -5.97 -12.26
CA TRP A 88 -11.46 -5.61 -11.23
C TRP A 88 -12.76 -6.41 -11.38
N HIS A 89 -13.23 -6.60 -12.62
CA HIS A 89 -14.41 -7.39 -12.92
C HIS A 89 -14.23 -8.86 -12.53
N LEU A 90 -13.04 -9.42 -12.75
CA LEU A 90 -12.72 -10.83 -12.44
C LEU A 90 -12.60 -11.12 -10.94
N GLN A 91 -12.01 -10.20 -10.17
CA GLN A 91 -11.90 -10.35 -8.71
C GLN A 91 -13.26 -10.19 -8.03
N GLY A 92 -14.18 -9.44 -8.64
CA GLY A 92 -15.52 -9.22 -8.15
C GLY A 92 -15.59 -8.27 -6.93
N PRO A 93 -16.82 -7.83 -6.57
CA PRO A 93 -17.03 -6.77 -5.60
C PRO A 93 -16.64 -7.14 -4.15
N LEU A 94 -16.46 -8.43 -3.83
CA LEU A 94 -16.08 -8.89 -2.50
C LEU A 94 -14.57 -8.95 -2.28
N ALA A 95 -13.79 -9.27 -3.31
CA ALA A 95 -12.32 -9.29 -3.21
C ALA A 95 -11.71 -7.88 -3.32
N GLY A 96 -12.38 -6.98 -4.04
CA GLY A 96 -11.96 -5.59 -4.21
C GLY A 96 -11.65 -4.84 -2.90
N PRO A 97 -12.56 -4.83 -1.90
CA PRO A 97 -12.32 -4.22 -0.60
C PRO A 97 -11.12 -4.82 0.16
N VAL A 98 -10.93 -6.14 0.08
CA VAL A 98 -9.80 -6.84 0.72
C VAL A 98 -8.49 -6.44 0.06
N ILE A 99 -8.45 -6.41 -1.28
CA ILE A 99 -7.29 -5.96 -2.05
C ILE A 99 -6.99 -4.50 -1.73
N ALA A 100 -8.01 -3.62 -1.69
CA ALA A 100 -7.84 -2.23 -1.32
C ALA A 100 -7.30 -2.06 0.10
N LEU A 101 -7.81 -2.83 1.07
CA LEU A 101 -7.31 -2.83 2.45
C LEU A 101 -5.85 -3.27 2.52
N ILE A 102 -5.47 -4.32 1.79
CA ILE A 102 -4.08 -4.77 1.70
C ILE A 102 -3.21 -3.67 1.06
N TYR A 103 -3.68 -3.09 -0.04
CA TYR A 103 -2.92 -2.14 -0.85
C TYR A 103 -2.74 -0.78 -0.15
N PHE A 104 -3.73 -0.33 0.60
CA PHE A 104 -3.75 0.95 1.32
C PHE A 104 -3.49 0.83 2.82
N ASN A 105 -2.99 -0.32 3.31
CA ASN A 105 -2.75 -0.53 4.75
C ASN A 105 -1.80 0.52 5.37
N TRP A 106 -0.89 1.10 4.57
CA TRP A 106 0.04 2.15 4.98
C TRP A 106 -0.66 3.47 5.35
N VAL A 107 -1.83 3.75 4.78
CA VAL A 107 -2.67 4.90 5.14
C VAL A 107 -3.11 4.78 6.60
N PHE A 108 -3.56 3.58 7.00
CA PHE A 108 -3.95 3.30 8.38
C PHE A 108 -2.79 3.48 9.34
N ALA A 109 -1.59 3.00 8.98
CA ALA A 109 -0.40 3.18 9.82
C ALA A 109 -0.01 4.67 9.98
N CYS A 110 -0.11 5.46 8.92
CA CYS A 110 0.11 6.90 8.98
C CYS A 110 -0.95 7.59 9.85
N GLY A 111 -2.24 7.26 9.66
CA GLY A 111 -3.33 7.77 10.49
C GLY A 111 -3.18 7.42 11.97
N LEU A 112 -2.73 6.20 12.27
CA LEU A 112 -2.43 5.76 13.63
C LEU A 112 -1.30 6.59 14.26
N THR A 113 -0.25 6.91 13.49
CA THR A 113 0.85 7.80 13.93
C THR A 113 0.30 9.17 14.32
N TRP A 114 -0.53 9.76 13.47
CA TRP A 114 -1.16 11.06 13.71
C TRP A 114 -2.06 11.05 14.95
N TRP A 115 -2.91 10.02 15.09
CA TRP A 115 -3.78 9.86 16.25
C TRP A 115 -3.01 9.73 17.56
N ARG A 116 -1.97 8.88 17.60
CA ARG A 116 -1.13 8.72 18.78
C ARG A 116 -0.42 10.01 19.18
N ARG A 117 0.05 10.79 18.20
CA ARG A 117 0.69 12.07 18.46
C ARG A 117 -0.26 13.13 18.99
N ARG A 118 -1.51 13.14 18.55
CA ARG A 118 -2.54 14.03 19.08
C ARG A 118 -2.92 13.69 20.52
N ALA A 119 -2.87 12.42 20.91
CA ALA A 119 -3.16 12.01 22.29
C ALA A 119 -2.04 12.39 23.29
N GLU A 120 -0.85 12.73 22.80
CA GLU A 120 0.31 13.15 23.61
C GLU A 120 0.39 14.68 23.81
N THR A 121 -0.41 15.46 23.07
CA THR A 121 -0.51 16.94 23.14
C THR A 121 -1.77 17.39 23.84
#